data_AF-A0A2P6V2R4-F1
#
_entry.id   AF-A0A2P6V2R4-F1
#
_cell.length_a   1.000
_cell.length_b   1.000
_cell.length_c   1.000
_cell.angle_alpha   90.00
_cell.angle_beta   90.00
_cell.angle_gamma   90.00
#
_symmetry.space_group_name_H-M   'P 1'
#
loop_
_entity.id
_entity.type
_entity.pdbx_description
1 polymer ?
#
loop_
_entity_poly.entity_id
_entity_poly.type
_entity_poly.pdbx_seq_one_letter_code
_entity_poly.pdbx_strand_id
1 'polypeptide(L)'
;MGAAAAAPPAVGKGVQRQRAAAATGTGIAADEAGASAAAAEEQGDGTLLLGQRPCIECNIFLNHTYKYIFIRHAKVGSTTTVAAFKDCKAHPEQPGCMLWGLGSMRQIGDEEALANWRDYFVFTVSRDPWERAVSMYMFLTSWVMADPPDCRTLVDWDRFCGDPLSLARMCARRPECCLSKSGAEQMARHVLDQASCMAPGVGLAVDFVARQEHLDEDLQEVFAAVNVRRDPGVPPLEPPPRVAQALKRKECPGGESALLAEHQPVELKGVINWTGLQAREQYCTTAEYYSGRHAHCVESIGRFFAADVALLGGGRPA
;
A
#
# COMPACT_ATOMS: atom_id res chain seq x y z
N MET A 1 4.12 65.20 -12.11
CA MET A 1 5.19 64.24 -11.79
C MET A 1 4.54 63.05 -11.10
N GLY A 2 4.18 62.02 -11.86
CA GLY A 2 3.57 60.79 -11.33
C GLY A 2 4.32 59.61 -11.93
N ALA A 3 4.94 58.79 -11.08
CA ALA A 3 5.65 57.59 -11.49
C ALA A 3 4.73 56.37 -11.28
N ALA A 4 4.43 55.68 -12.37
CA ALA A 4 3.74 54.40 -12.37
C ALA A 4 4.74 53.28 -12.04
N ALA A 5 4.38 52.42 -11.09
CA ALA A 5 5.15 51.22 -10.75
C ALA A 5 4.81 50.08 -11.73
N ALA A 6 5.83 49.49 -12.34
CA ALA A 6 5.70 48.33 -13.22
C ALA A 6 5.60 47.03 -12.40
N ALA A 7 4.70 46.14 -12.81
CA ALA A 7 4.54 44.80 -12.23
C ALA A 7 5.64 43.82 -12.72
N PRO A 8 6.06 42.84 -11.90
CA PRO A 8 7.05 41.84 -12.27
C PRO A 8 6.46 40.73 -13.16
N PRO A 9 7.29 40.03 -13.95
CA PRO A 9 6.82 39.02 -14.90
C PRO A 9 6.40 37.72 -14.21
N ALA A 10 5.39 37.08 -14.79
CA ALA A 10 4.88 35.78 -14.35
C ALA A 10 5.93 34.69 -14.56
N VAL A 11 6.29 34.00 -13.47
CA VAL A 11 7.14 32.81 -13.47
C VAL A 11 6.30 31.61 -13.93
N GLY A 12 6.58 31.12 -15.14
CA GLY A 12 5.99 29.87 -15.65
C GLY A 12 6.48 28.66 -14.86
N LYS A 13 5.55 27.93 -14.24
CA LYS A 13 5.85 26.65 -13.56
C LYS A 13 5.98 25.53 -14.59
N GLY A 14 7.18 25.02 -14.77
CA GLY A 14 7.42 23.71 -15.37
C GLY A 14 7.07 22.61 -14.37
N VAL A 15 5.85 22.09 -14.45
CA VAL A 15 5.46 20.84 -13.77
C VAL A 15 5.82 19.70 -14.71
N GLN A 16 6.74 18.83 -14.29
CA GLN A 16 6.92 17.52 -14.93
C GLN A 16 5.68 16.68 -14.65
N ARG A 17 4.64 16.87 -15.48
CA ARG A 17 3.53 15.93 -15.60
C ARG A 17 4.09 14.69 -16.29
N GLN A 18 4.11 13.55 -15.61
CA GLN A 18 3.99 12.28 -16.33
C GLN A 18 2.57 12.28 -16.94
N ARG A 19 2.47 12.76 -18.19
CA ARG A 19 1.26 12.61 -18.99
C ARG A 19 1.08 11.12 -19.25
N ALA A 20 0.10 10.50 -18.61
CA ALA A 20 -0.46 9.26 -19.10
C ALA A 20 -0.96 9.50 -20.53
N ALA A 21 -0.42 8.77 -21.50
CA ALA A 21 -0.90 8.80 -22.88
C ALA A 21 -2.31 8.20 -22.90
N ALA A 22 -3.30 9.01 -23.26
CA ALA A 22 -4.66 8.54 -23.51
C ALA A 22 -4.65 7.66 -24.77
N ALA A 23 -4.88 6.36 -24.60
CA ALA A 23 -5.14 5.46 -25.71
C ALA A 23 -6.60 5.65 -26.17
N THR A 24 -6.79 6.24 -27.34
CA THR A 24 -8.07 6.23 -28.08
C THR A 24 -8.23 4.88 -28.76
N GLY A 25 -9.23 4.09 -28.33
CA GLY A 25 -9.54 2.79 -28.91
C GLY A 25 -11.04 2.49 -28.84
N THR A 26 -11.67 2.69 -30.00
CA THR A 26 -12.94 2.19 -30.56
C THR A 26 -13.78 1.17 -29.79
N GLY A 27 -15.10 1.39 -29.84
CA GLY A 27 -16.16 0.67 -29.13
C GLY A 27 -16.32 -0.81 -29.48
N ILE A 28 -16.88 -1.54 -28.50
CA ILE A 28 -17.49 -2.85 -28.67
C ILE A 28 -18.85 -2.82 -27.96
N ALA A 29 -19.83 -3.39 -28.66
CA ALA A 29 -21.24 -3.41 -28.32
C ALA A 29 -21.55 -4.15 -27.01
N ALA A 30 -22.64 -3.72 -26.38
CA ALA A 30 -23.28 -4.37 -25.24
C ALA A 30 -24.06 -5.61 -25.70
N ASP A 31 -23.94 -6.70 -24.95
CA ASP A 31 -24.94 -7.77 -24.92
C ASP A 31 -25.30 -8.07 -23.45
N GLU A 32 -26.60 -8.15 -23.23
CA GLU A 32 -27.27 -8.43 -21.96
C GLU A 32 -27.23 -9.93 -21.65
N ALA A 33 -26.94 -10.30 -20.40
CA ALA A 33 -27.45 -11.54 -19.82
C ALA A 33 -27.47 -11.43 -18.29
N GLY A 34 -28.68 -11.35 -17.74
CA GLY A 34 -28.92 -11.45 -16.31
C GLY A 34 -28.81 -12.89 -15.80
N ALA A 35 -28.32 -13.04 -14.57
CA ALA A 35 -28.63 -14.19 -13.73
C ALA A 35 -28.51 -13.83 -12.24
N SER A 36 -29.67 -13.98 -11.59
CA SER A 36 -29.95 -13.98 -10.15
C SER A 36 -28.88 -14.60 -9.25
N ALA A 37 -28.47 -13.85 -8.21
CA ALA A 37 -27.72 -14.35 -7.07
C ALA A 37 -28.69 -14.87 -6.00
N ALA A 38 -28.79 -16.19 -5.86
CA ALA A 38 -29.37 -16.84 -4.70
C ALA A 38 -28.23 -17.35 -3.80
N ALA A 39 -28.31 -16.95 -2.53
CA ALA A 39 -27.33 -17.25 -1.48
C ALA A 39 -27.21 -18.76 -1.23
N ALA A 40 -25.98 -19.27 -1.32
CA ALA A 40 -25.58 -20.56 -0.76
C ALA A 40 -24.57 -20.29 0.36
N GLU A 41 -25.05 -20.39 1.60
CA GLU A 41 -24.24 -20.39 2.81
C GLU A 41 -23.71 -21.82 3.02
N GLU A 42 -22.64 -22.18 2.29
CA GLU A 42 -21.94 -23.45 2.51
C GLU A 42 -20.80 -23.26 3.52
N GLN A 43 -20.86 -24.05 4.60
CA GLN A 43 -19.73 -24.33 5.48
C GLN A 43 -18.67 -25.14 4.72
N GLY A 44 -17.91 -24.45 3.85
CA GLY A 44 -16.78 -25.02 3.13
C GLY A 44 -15.62 -25.29 4.09
N ASP A 45 -15.11 -26.51 4.06
CA ASP A 45 -13.82 -26.91 4.61
C ASP A 45 -12.77 -25.81 4.33
N GLY A 46 -12.10 -25.34 5.38
CA GLY A 46 -11.21 -24.17 5.41
C GLY A 46 -9.96 -24.27 4.54
N THR A 47 -9.97 -25.12 3.52
CA THR A 47 -9.11 -25.05 2.35
C THR A 47 -9.44 -23.77 1.57
N LEU A 48 -9.03 -22.64 2.15
CA LEU A 48 -8.84 -21.37 1.47
C LEU A 48 -8.28 -21.66 0.08
N LEU A 49 -9.06 -21.39 -0.97
CA LEU A 49 -8.69 -21.53 -2.39
C LEU A 49 -7.56 -20.53 -2.73
N LEU A 50 -6.39 -20.70 -2.11
CA LEU A 50 -5.16 -19.91 -2.27
C LEU A 50 -4.51 -20.08 -3.65
N GLY A 51 -5.17 -20.84 -4.55
CA GLY A 51 -4.85 -20.94 -5.97
C GLY A 51 -5.48 -19.86 -6.82
N GLN A 52 -6.61 -19.28 -6.39
CA GLN A 52 -7.12 -18.03 -6.94
C GLN A 52 -6.58 -16.88 -6.09
N ARG A 53 -6.09 -15.81 -6.72
CA ARG A 53 -5.74 -14.60 -5.97
C ARG A 53 -6.99 -14.23 -5.16
N PRO A 54 -6.94 -14.25 -3.82
CA PRO A 54 -8.12 -13.94 -3.05
C PRO A 54 -8.60 -12.56 -3.50
N CYS A 55 -9.88 -12.45 -3.86
CA CYS A 55 -10.53 -11.18 -4.19
C CYS A 55 -10.57 -10.35 -2.90
N ILE A 56 -9.41 -9.81 -2.51
CA ILE A 56 -9.29 -8.98 -1.33
C ILE A 56 -9.53 -7.56 -1.82
N GLU A 57 -10.59 -6.99 -1.24
CA GLU A 57 -11.01 -5.65 -1.52
C GLU A 57 -9.92 -4.62 -1.23
N CYS A 58 -9.85 -3.63 -2.11
CA CYS A 58 -8.97 -2.48 -1.96
C CYS A 58 -9.32 -1.74 -0.67
N ASN A 59 -8.32 -1.42 0.16
CA ASN A 59 -8.57 -0.66 1.37
C ASN A 59 -8.83 0.80 0.99
N ILE A 60 -10.07 1.24 1.11
CA ILE A 60 -10.45 2.62 0.76
C ILE A 60 -10.62 3.44 2.04
N PHE A 61 -10.13 4.68 2.00
CA PHE A 61 -10.42 5.72 2.98
C PHE A 61 -11.06 6.90 2.25
N LEU A 62 -11.97 7.61 2.91
CA LEU A 62 -12.64 8.75 2.30
C LEU A 62 -12.90 9.86 3.31
N ASN A 63 -13.09 11.06 2.80
CA ASN A 63 -13.58 12.20 3.56
C ASN A 63 -14.59 12.98 2.69
N HIS A 64 -15.85 12.99 3.09
CA HIS A 64 -16.92 13.65 2.35
C HIS A 64 -16.86 15.18 2.43
N THR A 65 -16.33 15.75 3.52
CA THR A 65 -16.20 17.22 3.70
C THR A 65 -15.16 17.83 2.77
N TYR A 66 -14.03 17.15 2.60
CA TYR A 66 -12.92 17.57 1.75
C TYR A 66 -12.93 16.89 0.38
N LYS A 67 -13.91 16.01 0.12
CA LYS A 67 -14.13 15.30 -1.13
C LYS A 67 -12.88 14.64 -1.69
N TYR A 68 -12.28 13.74 -0.91
CA TYR A 68 -11.18 12.92 -1.40
C TYR A 68 -11.35 11.44 -1.04
N ILE A 69 -10.70 10.58 -1.83
CA ILE A 69 -10.60 9.14 -1.65
C ILE A 69 -9.11 8.77 -1.63
N PHE A 70 -8.71 7.98 -0.64
CA PHE A 70 -7.37 7.40 -0.56
C PHE A 70 -7.43 5.89 -0.69
N ILE A 71 -6.83 5.36 -1.76
CA ILE A 71 -6.66 3.91 -1.96
C ILE A 71 -5.39 3.47 -1.23
N ARG A 72 -5.56 2.71 -0.15
CA ARG A 72 -4.48 2.25 0.71
C ARG A 72 -3.92 0.91 0.26
N HIS A 73 -2.61 0.87 0.10
CA HIS A 73 -1.85 -0.37 -0.06
C HIS A 73 -1.00 -0.70 1.16
N ALA A 74 -0.64 -1.98 1.30
CA ALA A 74 0.32 -2.42 2.29
C ALA A 74 1.75 -2.03 1.86
N LYS A 75 2.55 -1.55 2.83
CA LYS A 75 4.01 -1.33 2.72
C LYS A 75 4.48 -0.23 1.75
N VAL A 76 3.59 0.71 1.49
CA VAL A 76 3.84 1.90 0.66
C VAL A 76 3.85 3.20 1.48
N GLY A 77 4.04 3.13 2.81
CA GLY A 77 3.89 4.30 3.69
C GLY A 77 2.45 4.77 3.91
N SER A 78 1.47 3.90 3.68
CA SER A 78 0.06 4.23 3.90
C SER A 78 -0.27 4.57 5.37
N THR A 79 0.40 3.95 6.35
CA THR A 79 0.22 4.34 7.77
C THR A 79 0.65 5.79 8.01
N THR A 80 1.76 6.21 7.40
CA THR A 80 2.23 7.61 7.48
C THR A 80 1.26 8.56 6.80
N THR A 81 0.70 8.17 5.66
CA THR A 81 -0.33 8.96 4.94
C THR A 81 -1.60 9.11 5.78
N VAL A 82 -2.10 8.02 6.38
CA VAL A 82 -3.23 8.09 7.31
C VAL A 82 -2.89 8.94 8.52
N ALA A 83 -1.66 8.91 9.05
CA ALA A 83 -1.27 9.76 10.18
C ALA A 83 -1.18 11.26 9.81
N ALA A 84 -0.85 11.58 8.55
CA ALA A 84 -0.82 12.95 8.03
C ALA A 84 -2.23 13.55 7.97
N PHE A 85 -3.20 12.79 7.47
CA PHE A 85 -4.60 13.20 7.42
C PHE A 85 -5.38 12.93 8.71
N LYS A 86 -4.85 12.07 9.59
CA LYS A 86 -5.47 11.53 10.82
C LYS A 86 -6.50 10.45 10.54
N ASP A 87 -6.73 9.61 11.55
CA ASP A 87 -7.80 8.62 11.57
C ASP A 87 -9.01 9.20 12.31
N CYS A 88 -10.17 9.29 11.65
CA CYS A 88 -11.39 9.82 12.27
C CYS A 88 -11.85 9.02 13.48
N LYS A 89 -11.48 7.74 13.60
CA LYS A 89 -11.80 6.95 14.79
C LYS A 89 -11.05 7.46 16.03
N ALA A 90 -9.81 7.91 15.86
CA ALA A 90 -8.97 8.42 16.93
C ALA A 90 -9.12 9.94 17.14
N HIS A 91 -9.45 10.66 16.07
CA HIS A 91 -9.48 12.12 16.02
C HIS A 91 -10.70 12.63 15.21
N PRO A 92 -11.93 12.33 15.64
CA PRO A 92 -13.15 12.72 14.90
C PRO A 92 -13.31 14.23 14.75
N GLU A 93 -12.68 15.02 15.62
CA GLU A 93 -12.70 16.47 15.60
C GLU A 93 -11.74 17.10 14.59
N GLN A 94 -10.77 16.32 14.08
CA GLN A 94 -9.72 16.88 13.22
C GLN A 94 -10.22 17.05 11.78
N PRO A 95 -10.13 18.27 11.22
CA PRO A 95 -10.50 18.50 9.83
C PRO A 95 -9.68 17.62 8.89
N GLY A 96 -10.35 16.98 7.94
CA GLY A 96 -9.67 16.11 6.97
C GLY A 96 -9.25 14.76 7.53
N CYS A 97 -9.77 14.32 8.68
CA CYS A 97 -9.56 12.95 9.13
C CYS A 97 -10.10 11.94 8.10
N MET A 98 -9.46 10.79 7.99
CA MET A 98 -9.87 9.72 7.08
C MET A 98 -10.83 8.75 7.78
N LEU A 99 -11.98 8.51 7.16
CA LEU A 99 -12.88 7.42 7.56
C LEU A 99 -12.45 6.15 6.84
N TRP A 100 -12.28 5.05 7.59
CA TRP A 100 -12.02 3.75 6.98
C TRP A 100 -13.28 3.28 6.25
N GLY A 101 -13.19 3.26 4.92
CA GLY A 101 -14.34 3.25 4.03
C GLY A 101 -14.78 1.88 3.55
N LEU A 102 -14.13 0.77 3.88
CA LEU A 102 -14.55 -0.55 3.39
C LEU A 102 -15.98 -0.92 3.85
N GLY A 103 -16.34 -0.56 5.08
CA GLY A 103 -17.71 -0.73 5.58
C GLY A 103 -18.70 0.24 4.92
N SER A 104 -18.30 1.49 4.70
CA SER A 104 -19.20 2.53 4.16
C SER A 104 -19.36 2.43 2.64
N MET A 105 -18.31 2.07 1.89
CA MET A 105 -18.36 1.91 0.43
C MET A 105 -19.21 0.71 0.01
N ARG A 106 -19.29 -0.35 0.82
CA ARG A 106 -20.24 -1.46 0.59
C ARG A 106 -21.68 -1.08 0.91
N GLN A 107 -21.89 -0.01 1.67
CA GLN A 107 -23.23 0.45 2.10
C GLN A 107 -23.78 1.52 1.16
N ILE A 108 -22.92 2.36 0.58
CA ILE A 108 -23.29 3.29 -0.48
C ILE A 108 -23.30 2.50 -1.80
N GLY A 109 -24.45 2.37 -2.45
CA GLY A 109 -24.57 1.55 -3.66
C GLY A 109 -23.66 2.00 -4.81
N ASP A 110 -23.53 1.17 -5.86
CA ASP A 110 -22.62 1.42 -6.98
C ASP A 110 -22.76 2.81 -7.61
N GLU A 111 -23.99 3.33 -7.73
CA GLU A 111 -24.25 4.67 -8.27
C GLU A 111 -23.63 5.77 -7.42
N GLU A 112 -23.77 5.71 -6.09
CA GLU A 112 -23.19 6.68 -5.17
C GLU A 112 -21.67 6.54 -5.12
N ALA A 113 -21.16 5.31 -5.15
CA ALA A 113 -19.72 5.05 -5.23
C ALA A 113 -19.11 5.67 -6.49
N LEU A 114 -19.75 5.49 -7.66
CA LEU A 114 -19.32 6.09 -8.93
C LEU A 114 -19.41 7.62 -8.92
N ALA A 115 -20.47 8.17 -8.33
CA ALA A 115 -20.62 9.62 -8.17
C ALA A 115 -19.49 10.20 -7.31
N ASN A 116 -19.20 9.58 -6.17
CA ASN A 116 -18.09 9.97 -5.31
C ASN A 116 -16.75 9.87 -6.06
N TRP A 117 -16.51 8.79 -6.80
CA TRP A 117 -15.26 8.60 -7.54
C TRP A 117 -15.04 9.66 -8.61
N ARG A 118 -16.11 10.12 -9.27
CA ARG A 118 -16.04 11.18 -10.27
C ARG A 118 -15.81 12.56 -9.64
N ASP A 119 -16.45 12.81 -8.51
CA ASP A 119 -16.52 14.15 -7.93
C ASP A 119 -15.39 14.41 -6.91
N TYR A 120 -14.72 13.36 -6.41
CA TYR A 120 -13.71 13.45 -5.36
C TYR A 120 -12.30 13.43 -5.95
N PHE A 121 -11.33 13.98 -5.22
CA PHE A 121 -9.92 13.75 -5.51
C PHE A 121 -9.49 12.36 -5.07
N VAL A 122 -9.16 11.49 -6.02
CA VAL A 122 -8.75 10.12 -5.74
C VAL A 122 -7.24 10.02 -5.81
N PHE A 123 -6.58 9.61 -4.73
CA PHE A 123 -5.15 9.41 -4.72
C PHE A 123 -4.73 8.10 -4.06
N THR A 124 -3.50 7.70 -4.31
CA THR A 124 -2.86 6.55 -3.65
C THR A 124 -1.40 6.85 -3.37
N VAL A 125 -0.74 5.93 -2.65
CA VAL A 125 0.72 5.89 -2.54
C VAL A 125 1.21 4.58 -3.13
N SER A 126 2.23 4.68 -3.96
CA SER A 126 2.94 3.54 -4.53
C SER A 126 4.36 3.43 -3.98
N ARG A 127 4.98 2.27 -4.17
CA ARG A 127 6.38 2.02 -3.86
C ARG A 127 6.99 1.12 -4.92
N ASP A 128 8.29 1.26 -5.17
CA ASP A 128 9.06 0.31 -5.96
C ASP A 128 8.74 -1.16 -5.53
N PRO A 129 8.36 -2.05 -6.47
CA PRO A 129 7.91 -3.40 -6.13
C PRO A 129 8.96 -4.23 -5.36
N TRP A 130 10.25 -4.07 -5.68
CA TRP A 130 11.32 -4.81 -5.04
C TRP A 130 11.59 -4.31 -3.63
N GLU A 131 11.59 -2.99 -3.40
CA GLU A 131 11.66 -2.43 -2.05
C GLU A 131 10.44 -2.80 -1.20
N ARG A 132 9.25 -2.75 -1.82
CA ARG A 132 7.99 -3.10 -1.17
C ARG A 132 8.00 -4.54 -0.70
N ALA A 133 8.48 -5.48 -1.53
CA ALA A 133 8.62 -6.89 -1.16
C ALA A 133 9.53 -7.09 0.07
N VAL A 134 10.67 -6.40 0.15
CA VAL A 134 11.54 -6.45 1.34
C VAL A 134 10.80 -5.91 2.58
N SER A 135 10.06 -4.81 2.43
CA SER A 135 9.27 -4.25 3.52
C SER A 135 8.13 -5.19 3.98
N MET A 136 7.50 -5.91 3.06
CA MET A 136 6.53 -6.95 3.38
C MET A 136 7.18 -8.08 4.17
N TYR A 137 8.27 -8.64 3.65
CA TYR A 137 8.99 -9.73 4.30
C TYR A 137 9.35 -9.40 5.75
N MET A 138 9.96 -8.23 5.96
CA MET A 138 10.36 -7.74 7.28
C MET A 138 9.17 -7.64 8.24
N PHE A 139 8.08 -7.04 7.77
CA PHE A 139 6.89 -6.85 8.59
C PHE A 139 6.18 -8.17 8.89
N LEU A 140 6.02 -9.03 7.90
CA LEU A 140 5.28 -10.28 8.06
C LEU A 140 6.07 -11.29 8.89
N THR A 141 7.40 -11.28 8.80
CA THR A 141 8.27 -12.02 9.72
C THR A 141 8.04 -11.58 11.17
N SER A 142 7.86 -10.28 11.42
CA SER A 142 7.58 -9.77 12.76
C SER A 142 6.21 -10.16 13.32
N TRP A 143 5.36 -10.79 12.51
CA TRP A 143 4.06 -11.34 12.91
C TRP A 143 4.09 -12.86 13.11
N VAL A 144 5.24 -13.49 12.87
CA VAL A 144 5.52 -14.87 13.26
C VAL A 144 5.93 -14.89 14.73
N MET A 145 5.38 -15.83 15.49
CA MET A 145 5.64 -16.00 16.91
C MET A 145 7.05 -16.58 17.11
N ALA A 146 7.76 -16.08 18.13
CA ALA A 146 9.06 -16.61 18.49
C ALA A 146 9.02 -17.92 19.29
N ASP A 147 7.83 -18.31 19.73
CA ASP A 147 7.50 -19.51 20.49
C ASP A 147 6.29 -20.19 19.80
N PRO A 148 6.34 -21.50 19.48
CA PRO A 148 7.45 -22.43 19.72
C PRO A 148 8.74 -22.11 18.93
N PRO A 149 9.94 -22.51 19.42
CA PRO A 149 11.22 -22.19 18.77
C PRO A 149 11.35 -22.69 17.33
N ASP A 150 10.63 -23.74 16.95
CA ASP A 150 10.63 -24.25 15.57
C ASP A 150 10.02 -23.26 14.57
N CYS A 151 9.21 -22.29 15.01
CA CYS A 151 8.69 -21.22 14.16
C CYS A 151 9.80 -20.32 13.57
N ARG A 152 10.97 -20.24 14.22
CA ARG A 152 12.08 -19.31 13.88
C ARG A 152 12.79 -19.61 12.56
N THR A 153 12.54 -20.78 11.98
CA THR A 153 13.21 -21.27 10.77
C THR A 153 12.24 -21.55 9.63
N LEU A 154 10.94 -21.32 9.84
CA LEU A 154 9.90 -21.73 8.89
C LEU A 154 9.90 -20.91 7.60
N VAL A 155 10.37 -19.67 7.64
CA VAL A 155 10.45 -18.79 6.48
C VAL A 155 11.80 -18.09 6.50
N ASP A 156 12.33 -17.81 5.32
CA ASP A 156 13.46 -16.93 5.11
C ASP A 156 13.20 -16.10 3.85
N TRP A 157 14.15 -15.23 3.49
CA TRP A 157 13.98 -14.41 2.30
C TRP A 157 13.88 -15.23 1.01
N ASP A 158 14.66 -16.31 0.85
CA ASP A 158 14.63 -17.18 -0.34
C ASP A 158 13.22 -17.79 -0.52
N ARG A 159 12.64 -18.30 0.57
CA ARG A 159 11.28 -18.85 0.58
C ARG A 159 10.22 -17.78 0.29
N PHE A 160 10.35 -16.60 0.89
CA PHE A 160 9.41 -15.50 0.65
C PHE A 160 9.50 -14.97 -0.78
N CYS A 161 10.70 -14.79 -1.33
CA CYS A 161 10.87 -14.21 -2.65
C CYS A 161 10.41 -15.16 -3.76
N GLY A 162 10.58 -16.48 -3.57
CA GLY A 162 10.07 -17.50 -4.48
C GLY A 162 8.55 -17.63 -4.44
N ASP A 163 7.94 -17.34 -3.29
CA ASP A 163 6.49 -17.38 -3.08
C ASP A 163 6.07 -16.37 -1.98
N PRO A 164 5.67 -15.14 -2.33
CA PRO A 164 5.27 -14.13 -1.35
C PRO A 164 4.07 -14.55 -0.48
N LEU A 165 3.27 -15.53 -0.90
CA LEU A 165 2.18 -16.10 -0.11
C LEU A 165 2.64 -17.20 0.87
N SER A 166 3.93 -17.54 0.89
CA SER A 166 4.47 -18.63 1.71
C SER A 166 4.23 -18.44 3.21
N LEU A 167 4.30 -17.20 3.72
CA LEU A 167 3.98 -16.86 5.11
C LEU A 167 2.50 -17.06 5.44
N ALA A 168 1.61 -16.63 4.55
CA ALA A 168 0.16 -16.85 4.72
C ALA A 168 -0.17 -18.35 4.75
N ARG A 169 0.39 -19.12 3.81
CA ARG A 169 0.25 -20.59 3.77
C ARG A 169 0.87 -21.28 4.97
N MET A 170 1.98 -20.74 5.49
CA MET A 170 2.59 -21.22 6.72
C MET A 170 1.63 -21.01 7.90
N CYS A 171 1.09 -19.80 8.09
CA CYS A 171 0.12 -19.53 9.16
C CYS A 171 -1.16 -20.37 9.04
N ALA A 172 -1.60 -20.70 7.83
CA ALA A 172 -2.75 -21.59 7.65
C ALA A 172 -2.47 -23.02 8.15
N ARG A 173 -1.24 -23.51 7.99
CA ARG A 173 -0.83 -24.86 8.40
C ARG A 173 -0.32 -24.94 9.85
N ARG A 174 0.27 -23.87 10.36
CA ARG A 174 0.89 -23.76 11.68
C ARG A 174 0.36 -22.49 12.39
N PRO A 175 -0.95 -22.42 12.69
CA PRO A 175 -1.55 -21.21 13.25
C PRO A 175 -0.96 -20.78 14.60
N GLU A 176 -0.37 -21.71 15.37
CA GLU A 176 0.37 -21.43 16.59
C GLU A 176 1.64 -20.61 16.38
N CYS A 177 2.20 -20.60 15.16
CA CYS A 177 3.35 -19.77 14.80
C CYS A 177 2.96 -18.34 14.42
N CYS A 178 1.69 -17.93 14.52
CA CYS A 178 1.24 -16.63 14.03
C CYS A 178 0.41 -15.88 15.08
N LEU A 179 0.56 -14.55 15.09
CA LEU A 179 -0.02 -13.67 16.11
C LEU A 179 -1.55 -13.74 16.24
N SER A 180 -2.28 -14.18 15.21
CA SER A 180 -3.73 -14.29 15.26
C SER A 180 -4.26 -15.53 14.53
N LYS A 181 -5.46 -15.98 14.92
CA LYS A 181 -6.22 -17.02 14.20
C LYS A 181 -6.59 -16.62 12.77
N SER A 182 -6.71 -15.32 12.51
CA SER A 182 -6.85 -14.75 11.16
C SER A 182 -5.50 -14.54 10.44
N GLY A 183 -4.41 -15.08 11.00
CA GLY A 183 -3.04 -14.79 10.57
C GLY A 183 -2.82 -15.07 9.09
N ALA A 184 -3.33 -16.18 8.56
CA ALA A 184 -3.17 -16.53 7.16
C ALA A 184 -3.78 -15.48 6.21
N GLU A 185 -5.05 -15.15 6.41
CA GLU A 185 -5.75 -14.16 5.59
C GLU A 185 -5.10 -12.79 5.74
N GLN A 186 -4.83 -12.36 6.97
CA GLN A 186 -4.22 -11.08 7.24
C GLN A 186 -2.83 -10.96 6.58
N MET A 187 -2.01 -12.02 6.62
CA MET A 187 -0.72 -12.06 5.91
C MET A 187 -0.91 -11.96 4.39
N ALA A 188 -1.88 -12.68 3.83
CA ALA A 188 -2.19 -12.62 2.40
C ALA A 188 -2.59 -11.20 1.94
N ARG A 189 -3.36 -10.47 2.76
CA ARG A 189 -3.75 -9.07 2.50
C ARG A 189 -2.56 -8.12 2.40
N HIS A 190 -1.43 -8.42 3.03
CA HIS A 190 -0.23 -7.57 2.98
C HIS A 190 0.65 -7.81 1.75
N VAL A 191 0.44 -8.89 0.99
CA VAL A 191 1.25 -9.24 -0.19
C VAL A 191 0.52 -9.02 -1.51
N LEU A 192 -0.65 -8.41 -1.50
CA LEU A 192 -1.38 -8.05 -2.71
C LEU A 192 -0.60 -7.06 -3.57
N ASP A 193 -0.74 -7.16 -4.89
CA ASP A 193 -0.23 -6.14 -5.79
C ASP A 193 -0.99 -4.81 -5.64
N GLN A 194 -0.35 -3.71 -6.02
CA GLN A 194 -0.92 -2.36 -6.00
C GLN A 194 -1.77 -2.09 -7.24
N ALA A 195 -1.30 -2.59 -8.39
CA ALA A 195 -1.87 -2.33 -9.70
C ALA A 195 -3.34 -2.71 -9.77
N SER A 196 -3.77 -3.82 -9.14
CA SER A 196 -5.17 -4.25 -9.16
C SER A 196 -6.15 -3.21 -8.60
N CYS A 197 -5.75 -2.37 -7.65
CA CYS A 197 -6.61 -1.28 -7.15
C CYS A 197 -6.35 0.07 -7.82
N MET A 198 -5.19 0.23 -8.46
CA MET A 198 -4.81 1.46 -9.15
C MET A 198 -5.33 1.52 -10.58
N ALA A 199 -5.44 0.37 -11.24
CA ALA A 199 -5.81 0.25 -12.65
C ALA A 199 -6.65 -1.03 -12.86
N PRO A 200 -7.89 -1.09 -12.32
CA PRO A 200 -8.76 -2.26 -12.48
C PRO A 200 -9.25 -2.46 -13.93
N GLY A 201 -8.94 -1.53 -14.85
CA GLY A 201 -9.34 -1.57 -16.25
C GLY A 201 -8.40 -0.75 -17.13
N VAL A 202 -8.96 0.03 -18.05
CA VAL A 202 -8.17 0.86 -18.97
C VAL A 202 -7.76 2.16 -18.27
N GLY A 203 -6.48 2.24 -17.88
CA GLY A 203 -5.89 3.42 -17.26
C GLY A 203 -5.98 3.42 -15.73
N LEU A 204 -5.54 4.52 -15.13
CA LEU A 204 -5.54 4.70 -13.69
C LEU A 204 -6.93 5.07 -13.18
N ALA A 205 -7.33 4.47 -12.07
CA ALA A 205 -8.51 4.83 -11.28
C ALA A 205 -8.24 5.94 -10.26
N VAL A 206 -7.07 6.59 -10.32
CA VAL A 206 -6.66 7.65 -9.39
C VAL A 206 -6.26 8.91 -10.16
N ASP A 207 -6.53 10.09 -9.58
CA ASP A 207 -6.03 11.39 -10.04
C ASP A 207 -4.52 11.55 -9.80
N PHE A 208 -4.00 10.95 -8.72
CA PHE A 208 -2.63 11.16 -8.27
C PHE A 208 -2.02 9.89 -7.62
N VAL A 209 -0.78 9.60 -7.97
CA VAL A 209 0.01 8.51 -7.37
C VAL A 209 1.21 9.13 -6.66
N ALA A 210 1.13 9.24 -5.34
CA ALA A 210 2.28 9.64 -4.53
C ALA A 210 3.31 8.50 -4.51
N ARG A 211 4.59 8.85 -4.42
CA ARG A 211 5.71 7.92 -4.39
C ARG A 211 6.23 7.82 -2.97
N GLN A 212 6.35 6.61 -2.44
CA GLN A 212 6.88 6.38 -1.10
C GLN A 212 8.28 7.00 -0.93
N GLU A 213 9.08 6.97 -1.99
CA GLU A 213 10.44 7.50 -2.07
C GLU A 213 10.47 9.03 -1.89
N HIS A 214 9.41 9.72 -2.34
CA HIS A 214 9.22 11.17 -2.27
C HIS A 214 7.97 11.56 -1.46
N LEU A 215 7.61 10.73 -0.47
CA LEU A 215 6.32 10.86 0.20
C LEU A 215 6.14 12.23 0.87
N ASP A 216 7.21 12.83 1.38
CA ASP A 216 7.12 14.15 2.00
C ASP A 216 6.77 15.24 0.99
N GLU A 217 7.39 15.27 -0.18
CA GLU A 217 7.04 16.23 -1.24
C GLU A 217 5.66 15.93 -1.83
N ASP A 218 5.40 14.67 -2.17
CA ASP A 218 4.16 14.26 -2.83
C ASP A 218 2.94 14.44 -1.90
N LEU A 219 3.09 14.32 -0.58
CA LEU A 219 2.00 14.65 0.36
C LEU A 219 1.68 16.15 0.37
N GLN A 220 2.66 17.04 0.20
CA GLN A 220 2.37 18.47 0.09
C GLN A 220 1.51 18.75 -1.15
N GLU A 221 1.81 18.08 -2.27
CA GLU A 221 1.02 18.20 -3.50
C GLU A 221 -0.39 17.65 -3.34
N VAL A 222 -0.54 16.51 -2.67
CA VAL A 222 -1.84 15.92 -2.34
C VAL A 222 -2.67 16.89 -1.49
N PHE A 223 -2.12 17.47 -0.43
CA PHE A 223 -2.83 18.45 0.40
C PHE A 223 -3.21 19.70 -0.40
N ALA A 224 -2.32 20.19 -1.26
CA ALA A 224 -2.61 21.31 -2.14
C ALA A 224 -3.76 20.99 -3.11
N ALA A 225 -3.78 19.80 -3.71
CA ALA A 225 -4.83 19.35 -4.63
C ALA A 225 -6.18 19.22 -3.93
N VAL A 226 -6.22 18.62 -2.73
CA VAL A 226 -7.42 18.53 -1.89
C VAL A 226 -7.94 19.93 -1.57
N ASN A 227 -7.06 20.84 -1.14
CA ASN A 227 -7.45 22.20 -0.82
C ASN A 227 -8.02 22.95 -2.02
N VAL A 228 -7.48 22.77 -3.23
CA VAL A 228 -8.02 23.43 -4.43
C VAL A 228 -9.45 22.96 -4.76
N ARG A 229 -9.79 21.71 -4.45
CA ARG A 229 -11.08 21.09 -4.78
C ARG A 229 -12.13 21.19 -3.66
N ARG A 230 -11.79 21.69 -2.47
CA ARG A 230 -12.70 21.78 -1.32
C ARG A 230 -13.88 22.74 -1.58
N ASP A 231 -15.02 22.47 -0.94
CA ASP A 231 -16.19 23.34 -1.05
C ASP A 231 -15.96 24.73 -0.43
N PRO A 232 -16.59 25.80 -0.95
CA PRO A 232 -16.52 27.13 -0.35
C PRO A 232 -16.97 27.10 1.12
N GLY A 233 -16.20 27.73 1.99
CA GLY A 233 -16.48 27.77 3.44
C GLY A 233 -15.83 26.64 4.24
N VAL A 234 -15.31 25.59 3.59
CA VAL A 234 -14.47 24.58 4.25
C VAL A 234 -13.06 25.18 4.49
N PRO A 235 -12.56 25.19 5.74
CA PRO A 235 -11.19 25.65 6.03
C PRO A 235 -10.15 24.86 5.23
N PRO A 236 -9.02 25.45 4.81
CA PRO A 236 -7.96 24.69 4.17
C PRO A 236 -7.31 23.72 5.18
N LEU A 237 -6.93 22.53 4.72
CA LEU A 237 -6.08 21.62 5.45
C LEU A 237 -4.65 22.17 5.52
N GLU A 238 -4.03 22.07 6.69
CA GLU A 238 -2.60 22.34 6.83
C GLU A 238 -1.82 21.08 6.46
N PRO A 239 -0.81 21.19 5.57
CA PRO A 239 0.00 20.03 5.25
C PRO A 239 0.82 19.60 6.47
N PRO A 240 1.14 18.30 6.60
CA PRO A 240 1.93 17.82 7.73
C PRO A 240 3.33 18.46 7.71
N PRO A 241 4.00 18.59 8.88
CA PRO A 241 5.43 18.81 8.92
C PRO A 241 6.15 17.77 8.05
N ARG A 242 7.35 18.12 7.54
CA ARG A 242 8.13 17.22 6.70
C ARG A 242 8.21 15.83 7.34
N VAL A 243 7.72 14.83 6.61
CA VAL A 243 7.76 13.44 7.05
C VAL A 243 9.24 13.05 7.11
N ALA A 244 9.75 12.78 8.31
CA ALA A 244 11.13 12.37 8.46
C ALA A 244 11.39 11.11 7.63
N GLN A 245 12.27 11.23 6.62
CA GLN A 245 12.65 10.10 5.76
C GLN A 245 13.33 8.97 6.55
N ALA A 246 13.81 9.26 7.76
CA ALA A 246 14.37 8.27 8.71
C ALA A 246 13.41 7.12 9.07
N LEU A 247 12.12 7.20 8.75
CA LEU A 247 11.16 6.10 8.89
C LEU A 247 11.22 5.06 7.75
N LYS A 248 12.01 5.29 6.69
CA LYS A 248 11.90 4.53 5.43
C LYS A 248 12.69 3.20 5.39
N ARG A 249 13.67 3.00 6.27
CA ARG A 249 14.30 1.68 6.53
C ARG A 249 15.00 1.72 7.88
N LYS A 250 14.90 0.64 8.66
CA LYS A 250 15.73 0.49 9.86
C LYS A 250 17.17 0.43 9.38
N GLU A 251 18.00 1.37 9.81
CA GLU A 251 19.45 1.30 9.57
C GLU A 251 19.95 -0.05 10.10
N CYS A 252 20.86 -0.68 9.36
CA CYS A 252 21.55 -1.87 9.85
C CYS A 252 22.17 -1.58 11.22
N PRO A 253 21.96 -2.44 12.23
CA PRO A 253 22.72 -2.34 13.46
C PRO A 253 24.22 -2.33 13.15
N GLY A 254 24.91 -1.23 13.48
CA GLY A 254 26.34 -1.08 13.20
C GLY A 254 26.71 -0.73 11.76
N GLY A 255 25.74 -0.48 10.88
CA GLY A 255 25.98 -0.09 9.48
C GLY A 255 26.42 -1.24 8.58
N GLU A 256 26.41 -2.48 9.07
CA GLU A 256 26.85 -3.66 8.33
C GLU A 256 25.71 -4.65 8.11
N SER A 257 25.71 -5.24 6.92
CA SER A 257 24.79 -6.29 6.52
C SER A 257 25.11 -7.60 7.25
N ALA A 258 24.09 -8.24 7.80
CA ALA A 258 24.24 -9.52 8.51
C ALA A 258 23.25 -10.58 8.03
N LEU A 259 23.72 -11.83 7.98
CA LEU A 259 22.89 -13.02 7.80
C LEU A 259 23.02 -13.90 9.04
N LEU A 260 22.00 -13.88 9.90
CA LEU A 260 21.98 -14.69 11.11
C LEU A 260 21.59 -16.15 10.78
N ALA A 261 21.95 -17.09 11.66
CA ALA A 261 21.59 -18.50 11.50
C ALA A 261 20.07 -18.73 11.56
N GLU A 262 19.39 -17.99 12.44
CA GLU A 262 17.93 -18.04 12.64
C GLU A 262 17.36 -16.65 12.96
N HIS A 263 16.04 -16.53 12.85
CA HIS A 263 15.32 -15.34 13.29
C HIS A 263 15.47 -15.13 14.79
N GLN A 264 15.62 -13.86 15.18
CA GLN A 264 15.78 -13.50 16.59
C GLN A 264 14.44 -13.05 17.18
N PRO A 265 14.11 -13.42 18.43
CA PRO A 265 12.94 -12.88 19.11
C PRO A 265 13.08 -11.36 19.25
N VAL A 266 11.99 -10.63 18.99
CA VAL A 266 11.92 -9.19 19.21
C VAL A 266 10.61 -8.83 19.90
N GLU A 267 10.71 -8.08 21.00
CA GLU A 267 9.55 -7.51 21.66
C GLU A 267 8.95 -6.39 20.80
N LEU A 268 7.71 -6.57 20.37
CA LEU A 268 6.95 -5.55 19.68
C LEU A 268 6.01 -4.88 20.67
N LYS A 269 6.24 -3.59 20.89
CA LYS A 269 5.42 -2.74 21.75
C LYS A 269 4.26 -2.17 20.94
N GLY A 270 3.05 -2.30 21.46
CA GLY A 270 1.84 -1.83 20.81
C GLY A 270 0.62 -1.96 21.72
N VAL A 271 -0.56 -2.03 21.11
CA VAL A 271 -1.82 -2.28 21.85
C VAL A 271 -1.81 -3.65 22.53
N ILE A 272 -1.11 -4.61 21.93
CA ILE A 272 -0.84 -5.92 22.49
C ILE A 272 0.68 -6.07 22.47
N ASN A 273 1.27 -6.37 23.63
CA ASN A 273 2.68 -6.72 23.69
C ASN A 273 2.83 -8.17 23.24
N TRP A 274 3.69 -8.42 22.26
CA TRP A 274 4.01 -9.77 21.83
C TRP A 274 5.47 -9.90 21.41
N THR A 275 5.98 -11.12 21.42
CA THR A 275 7.33 -11.45 20.96
C THR A 275 7.25 -12.01 19.55
N GLY A 276 7.53 -11.17 18.57
CA GLY A 276 7.61 -11.54 17.17
C GLY A 276 9.03 -11.97 16.77
N LEU A 277 9.26 -12.08 15.47
CA LEU A 277 10.58 -12.36 14.91
C LEU A 277 11.20 -11.17 14.20
N GLN A 278 12.49 -10.94 14.46
CA GLN A 278 13.34 -10.16 13.59
C GLN A 278 13.89 -11.09 12.49
N ALA A 279 13.79 -10.65 11.24
CA ALA A 279 14.35 -11.38 10.10
C ALA A 279 15.85 -11.64 10.29
N ARG A 280 16.31 -12.79 9.76
CA ARG A 280 17.72 -13.20 9.88
C ARG A 280 18.58 -12.51 8.83
N GLU A 281 18.00 -12.20 7.67
CA GLU A 281 18.55 -11.32 6.65
C GLU A 281 18.40 -9.88 7.12
N GLN A 282 19.48 -9.26 7.58
CA GLN A 282 19.55 -7.86 8.01
C GLN A 282 20.47 -7.10 7.07
N TYR A 283 20.06 -6.93 5.81
CA TYR A 283 20.86 -6.21 4.82
C TYR A 283 20.56 -4.72 4.81
N CYS A 284 21.58 -3.92 4.48
CA CYS A 284 21.49 -2.46 4.56
C CYS A 284 20.81 -1.85 3.35
N THR A 285 20.89 -2.53 2.21
CA THR A 285 20.34 -2.07 0.95
C THR A 285 19.31 -3.05 0.39
N THR A 286 18.46 -2.56 -0.53
CA THR A 286 17.54 -3.43 -1.26
C THR A 286 18.31 -4.39 -2.15
N ALA A 287 19.35 -3.91 -2.84
CA ALA A 287 20.14 -4.70 -3.78
C ALA A 287 20.72 -5.98 -3.15
N GLU A 288 21.10 -5.94 -1.88
CA GLU A 288 21.63 -7.11 -1.17
C GLU A 288 20.62 -8.26 -1.01
N TYR A 289 19.32 -7.96 -0.86
CA TYR A 289 18.25 -8.97 -0.93
C TYR A 289 18.10 -9.61 -2.31
N TYR A 290 18.78 -9.08 -3.32
CA TYR A 290 18.65 -9.51 -4.71
C TYR A 290 19.99 -9.88 -5.34
N SER A 291 21.01 -10.07 -4.51
CA SER A 291 22.39 -10.34 -4.95
C SER A 291 22.90 -11.68 -4.41
N GLY A 292 24.04 -12.15 -4.95
CA GLY A 292 24.70 -13.37 -4.48
C GLY A 292 23.76 -14.58 -4.49
N ARG A 293 23.57 -15.21 -3.32
CA ARG A 293 22.66 -16.36 -3.16
C ARG A 293 21.19 -16.02 -3.47
N HIS A 294 20.81 -14.75 -3.32
CA HIS A 294 19.45 -14.25 -3.53
C HIS A 294 19.22 -13.71 -4.94
N ALA A 295 20.16 -13.86 -5.88
CA ALA A 295 20.03 -13.33 -7.24
C ALA A 295 18.75 -13.77 -7.98
N HIS A 296 18.30 -15.01 -7.72
CA HIS A 296 17.06 -15.56 -8.27
C HIS A 296 15.80 -14.79 -7.83
N CYS A 297 15.85 -14.07 -6.70
CA CYS A 297 14.71 -13.34 -6.15
C CYS A 297 14.27 -12.17 -7.03
N VAL A 298 15.16 -11.59 -7.86
CA VAL A 298 14.79 -10.48 -8.76
C VAL A 298 13.68 -10.90 -9.70
N GLU A 299 13.84 -12.06 -10.32
CA GLU A 299 12.89 -12.58 -11.28
C GLU A 299 11.61 -13.08 -10.60
N SER A 300 11.73 -13.79 -9.47
CA SER A 300 10.56 -14.31 -8.75
C SER A 300 9.64 -13.19 -8.25
N ILE A 301 10.19 -12.15 -7.62
CA ILE A 301 9.43 -10.97 -7.19
C ILE A 301 8.86 -10.21 -8.38
N GLY A 302 9.67 -9.99 -9.43
CA GLY A 302 9.21 -9.32 -10.65
C GLY A 302 8.06 -10.05 -11.34
N ARG A 303 8.07 -11.39 -11.33
CA ARG A 303 6.98 -12.21 -11.87
C ARG A 303 5.71 -12.14 -11.01
N PHE A 304 5.85 -12.22 -9.69
CA PHE A 304 4.71 -12.15 -8.77
C PHE A 304 4.01 -10.78 -8.85
N PHE A 305 4.79 -9.70 -8.86
CA PHE A 305 4.32 -8.31 -8.95
C PHE A 305 4.39 -7.74 -10.38
N ALA A 306 4.23 -8.58 -11.41
CA ALA A 306 4.37 -8.15 -12.81
C ALA A 306 3.46 -6.97 -13.18
N ALA A 307 2.25 -6.93 -12.61
CA ALA A 307 1.32 -5.82 -12.80
C ALA A 307 1.83 -4.51 -12.19
N ASP A 308 2.42 -4.54 -10.99
CA ASP A 308 3.03 -3.36 -10.37
C ASP A 308 4.24 -2.88 -11.19
N VAL A 309 5.09 -3.81 -11.65
CA VAL A 309 6.27 -3.49 -12.47
C VAL A 309 5.86 -2.83 -13.77
N ALA A 310 4.85 -3.37 -14.46
CA ALA A 310 4.33 -2.81 -15.70
C ALA A 310 3.72 -1.42 -15.51
N LEU A 311 2.98 -1.22 -14.41
CA LEU A 311 2.28 0.04 -14.15
C LEU A 311 3.21 1.16 -13.66
N LEU A 312 4.14 0.84 -12.76
CA LEU A 312 4.97 1.83 -12.06
C LEU A 312 6.32 2.09 -12.77
N GLY A 313 6.65 1.30 -13.79
CA GLY A 313 7.91 1.46 -14.53
C GLY A 313 9.15 1.21 -13.67
N GLY A 314 9.03 0.37 -12.63
CA GLY A 314 10.11 0.09 -11.69
C GLY A 314 11.35 -0.45 -12.41
N GLY A 315 12.49 0.23 -12.22
CA GLY A 315 13.78 -0.27 -12.67
C GLY A 315 14.14 -1.53 -11.88
N ARG A 316 14.67 -2.55 -12.56
CA ARG A 316 15.23 -3.71 -11.85
C ARG A 316 16.30 -3.23 -10.87
N PRO A 317 16.37 -3.79 -9.64
CA PRO A 317 17.49 -3.50 -8.76
C PRO A 317 18.78 -3.87 -9.50
N ALA A 318 19.72 -2.92 -9.52
CA ALA A 318 21.03 -3.05 -10.16
C ALA A 318 21.99 -3.88 -9.30
#